data_AF-A0A2V7WFQ9-F1
#
_entry.id   AF-A0A2V7WFQ9-F1
#
_cell.length_a   1.000
_cell.length_b   1.000
_cell.length_c   1.000
_cell.angle_alpha   90.00
_cell.angle_beta   90.00
_cell.angle_gamma   90.00
#
_symmetry.space_group_name_H-M   'P 1'
#
loop_
_entity.id
_entity.type
_entity.pdbx_description
1 polymer ?
#
loop_
_entity_poly.entity_id
_entity_poly.type
_entity_poly.pdbx_seq_one_letter_code
_entity_poly.pdbx_strand_id
1 'polypeptide(L)'
;MKRAFVLLLVLAACKQENGNAQHGKELMQKYGCTSCHEIPGVPGPRGSVGPPLDHMAARTTIAGKFPNNPETMMKWLQNPQSMDPQNTMPNLNVTPEDSRDMTAFLYTLK
;
A
#
# COMPACT_ATOMS: atom_id res chain seq x y z
N MET A 1 -15.99 40.47 34.62
CA MET A 1 -15.83 40.42 33.15
C MET A 1 -14.32 40.42 32.88
N LYS A 2 -13.62 39.45 32.29
CA LYS A 2 -13.90 38.24 31.51
C LYS A 2 -12.80 37.21 31.89
N ARG A 3 -13.17 35.94 32.00
CA ARG A 3 -12.27 34.84 32.41
C ARG A 3 -11.25 34.53 31.32
N ALA A 4 -10.02 34.26 31.76
CA ALA A 4 -8.97 33.62 30.99
C ALA A 4 -9.35 32.18 30.64
N PHE A 5 -9.08 31.76 29.40
CA PHE A 5 -8.87 30.36 29.02
C PHE A 5 -8.04 30.39 27.73
N VAL A 6 -6.71 30.41 27.87
CA VAL A 6 -5.80 30.10 26.76
C VAL A 6 -5.81 28.58 26.65
N LEU A 7 -6.63 28.07 25.74
CA LEU A 7 -6.67 26.67 25.38
C LEU A 7 -5.40 26.39 24.56
N LEU A 8 -4.35 25.89 25.23
CA LEU A 8 -3.19 25.31 24.56
C LEU A 8 -3.68 24.05 23.84
N LEU A 9 -4.07 24.21 22.56
CA LEU A 9 -4.34 23.11 21.66
C LEU A 9 -3.06 22.28 21.56
N VAL A 10 -3.04 21.18 22.29
CA VAL A 10 -2.14 20.06 22.00
C VAL A 10 -2.50 19.62 20.59
N LEU A 11 -1.75 20.13 19.60
CA LEU A 11 -1.61 19.51 18.30
C LEU A 11 -0.89 18.18 18.53
N ALA A 12 -1.59 17.23 19.14
CA ALA A 12 -1.35 15.84 18.91
C ALA A 12 -1.48 15.71 17.39
N ALA A 13 -0.34 15.61 16.72
CA ALA A 13 -0.27 15.05 15.38
C ALA A 13 -0.98 13.70 15.49
N CYS A 14 -2.27 13.68 15.17
CA CYS A 14 -2.99 12.45 14.89
C CYS A 14 -2.14 11.78 13.81
N LYS A 15 -1.42 10.73 14.23
CA LYS A 15 -0.85 9.74 13.35
C LYS A 15 -1.77 9.59 12.14
N GLN A 16 -1.20 9.64 10.95
CA GLN A 16 -1.83 9.04 9.79
C GLN A 16 -1.92 7.54 10.07
N GLU A 17 -2.96 7.09 10.77
CA GLU A 17 -3.21 5.66 11.03
C GLU A 17 -3.49 4.91 9.72
N ASN A 18 -3.89 5.66 8.69
CA ASN A 18 -4.10 5.19 7.32
C ASN A 18 -2.98 5.80 6.45
N GLY A 19 -2.22 4.97 5.71
CA GLY A 19 -1.09 5.43 4.90
C GLY A 19 -1.45 6.52 3.88
N ASN A 20 -0.44 7.20 3.33
CA ASN A 20 -0.63 8.23 2.31
C ASN A 20 -0.81 7.59 0.93
N ALA A 21 -2.05 7.50 0.43
CA ALA A 21 -2.33 6.87 -0.86
C ALA A 21 -1.68 7.59 -2.06
N GLN A 22 -1.49 8.91 -2.01
CA GLN A 22 -0.83 9.65 -3.09
C GLN A 22 0.65 9.30 -3.15
N HIS A 23 1.32 9.25 -2.00
CA HIS A 23 2.70 8.77 -1.92
C HIS A 23 2.79 7.28 -2.30
N GLY A 24 1.85 6.45 -1.84
CA GLY A 24 1.76 5.03 -2.21
C GLY A 24 1.72 4.79 -3.72
N LYS A 25 1.01 5.64 -4.46
CA LYS A 25 0.99 5.63 -5.92
C LYS A 25 2.38 5.86 -6.53
N GLU A 26 3.11 6.84 -6.03
CA GLU A 26 4.48 7.17 -6.47
C GLU A 26 5.45 6.01 -6.13
N LEU A 27 5.27 5.40 -4.96
CA LEU A 27 6.04 4.25 -4.52
C LEU A 27 5.85 3.02 -5.43
N MET A 28 4.66 2.79 -5.98
CA MET A 28 4.44 1.72 -6.97
C MET A 28 5.37 1.84 -8.17
N GLN A 29 5.61 3.06 -8.64
CA GLN A 29 6.54 3.31 -9.72
C GLN A 29 8.00 3.17 -9.25
N LYS A 30 8.34 3.74 -8.09
CA LYS A 30 9.68 3.68 -7.48
C LYS A 30 10.18 2.26 -7.26
N TYR A 31 9.33 1.37 -6.76
CA TYR A 31 9.64 -0.04 -6.51
C TYR A 31 9.50 -0.92 -7.77
N GLY A 32 9.14 -0.34 -8.93
CA GLY A 32 9.07 -1.05 -10.19
C GLY A 32 7.86 -1.97 -10.33
N CYS A 33 6.78 -1.79 -9.55
CA CYS A 33 5.61 -2.67 -9.59
C CYS A 33 4.98 -2.76 -10.99
N THR A 34 5.07 -1.68 -11.77
CA THR A 34 4.57 -1.59 -13.14
C THR A 34 5.31 -2.47 -14.15
N SER A 35 6.53 -2.95 -13.84
CA SER A 35 7.24 -3.88 -14.74
C SER A 35 6.54 -5.23 -14.85
N CYS A 36 5.78 -5.62 -13.81
CA CYS A 36 5.12 -6.91 -13.72
C CYS A 36 3.60 -6.82 -13.73
N HIS A 37 3.04 -5.71 -13.25
CA HIS A 37 1.60 -5.50 -13.13
C HIS A 37 1.13 -4.31 -13.95
N GLU A 38 -0.08 -4.40 -14.49
CA GLU A 38 -0.85 -3.22 -14.88
C GLU A 38 -1.52 -2.61 -13.64
N ILE A 39 -1.30 -1.31 -13.42
CA ILE A 39 -1.79 -0.60 -12.24
C ILE A 39 -2.48 0.70 -12.67
N PRO A 40 -3.81 0.83 -12.48
CA PRO A 40 -4.55 2.02 -12.89
C PRO A 40 -3.97 3.31 -12.29
N GLY A 41 -3.71 4.29 -13.16
CA GLY A 41 -3.25 5.62 -12.79
C GLY A 41 -1.75 5.73 -12.48
N VAL A 42 -0.99 4.64 -12.35
CA VAL A 42 0.47 4.68 -12.14
C VAL A 42 1.18 4.71 -13.50
N PRO A 43 2.01 5.73 -13.79
CA PRO A 43 2.80 5.75 -15.02
C PRO A 43 3.85 4.64 -15.04
N GLY A 44 4.05 4.03 -16.21
CA GLY A 44 5.08 3.00 -16.41
C GLY A 44 4.66 1.96 -17.46
N PRO A 45 5.47 0.90 -17.62
CA PRO A 45 5.07 -0.27 -18.38
C PRO A 45 3.78 -0.89 -17.85
N ARG A 46 3.04 -1.62 -18.68
CA ARG A 46 1.88 -2.41 -18.25
C ARG A 46 2.27 -3.88 -18.27
N GLY A 47 3.01 -4.30 -17.26
CA GLY A 47 3.48 -5.67 -17.15
C GLY A 47 2.31 -6.66 -16.99
N SER A 48 2.50 -7.87 -17.49
CA SER A 48 1.52 -8.96 -17.41
C SER A 48 2.10 -10.24 -16.79
N VAL A 49 3.23 -10.14 -16.10
CA VAL A 49 3.84 -11.25 -15.35
C VAL A 49 3.00 -11.56 -14.12
N GLY A 50 2.56 -10.52 -13.41
CA GLY A 50 1.53 -10.60 -12.41
C GLY A 50 0.16 -10.22 -12.98
N PRO A 51 -0.94 -10.60 -12.30
CA PRO A 51 -2.28 -10.16 -12.70
C PRO A 51 -2.39 -8.64 -12.59
N PRO A 52 -3.29 -7.98 -13.36
CA PRO A 52 -3.54 -6.56 -13.17
C PRO A 52 -3.99 -6.29 -11.72
N LEU A 53 -3.78 -5.08 -11.22
CA LEU A 53 -4.13 -4.66 -9.85
C LEU A 53 -5.37 -3.76 -9.81
N ASP A 54 -6.11 -3.68 -10.89
CA ASP A 54 -7.46 -3.11 -10.92
C ASP A 54 -8.37 -3.82 -9.91
N HIS A 55 -9.28 -3.06 -9.30
CA HIS A 55 -10.24 -3.56 -8.32
C HIS A 55 -9.62 -4.26 -7.09
N MET A 56 -8.36 -3.97 -6.73
CA MET A 56 -7.67 -4.64 -5.63
C MET A 56 -8.41 -4.50 -4.29
N ALA A 57 -9.12 -3.40 -4.05
CA ALA A 57 -9.95 -3.20 -2.86
C ALA A 57 -11.19 -4.12 -2.80
N ALA A 58 -11.65 -4.63 -3.95
CA ALA A 58 -12.83 -5.50 -4.04
C ALA A 58 -12.47 -7.00 -3.93
N ARG A 59 -11.19 -7.37 -4.04
CA ARG A 59 -10.78 -8.78 -3.96
C ARG A 59 -10.86 -9.28 -2.52
N THR A 60 -11.23 -10.55 -2.37
CA THR A 60 -11.22 -11.22 -1.06
C THR A 60 -9.85 -11.73 -0.67
N THR A 61 -8.94 -11.93 -1.64
CA THR A 61 -7.61 -12.49 -1.41
C THR A 61 -6.48 -11.68 -2.04
N ILE A 62 -5.29 -11.81 -1.45
CA ILE A 62 -3.99 -11.36 -1.94
C ILE A 62 -3.24 -12.59 -2.44
N ALA A 63 -2.61 -12.46 -3.62
CA ALA A 63 -1.88 -13.54 -4.28
C ALA A 63 -2.69 -14.84 -4.47
N GLY A 64 -4.03 -14.74 -4.47
CA GLY A 64 -4.93 -15.89 -4.54
C GLY A 64 -4.94 -16.80 -3.31
N LYS A 65 -4.21 -16.45 -2.24
CA LYS A 65 -3.96 -17.33 -1.09
C LYS A 65 -4.31 -16.73 0.26
N PHE A 66 -4.04 -15.44 0.46
CA PHE A 66 -4.11 -14.79 1.77
C PHE A 66 -5.32 -13.87 1.86
N PRO A 67 -5.92 -13.65 3.04
CA PRO A 67 -7.03 -12.72 3.17
C PRO A 67 -6.62 -11.29 2.80
N ASN A 68 -7.45 -10.61 2.02
CA ASN A 68 -7.19 -9.22 1.64
C ASN A 68 -7.59 -8.28 2.78
N ASN A 69 -6.64 -8.04 3.69
CA ASN A 69 -6.71 -6.99 4.71
C ASN A 69 -5.39 -6.18 4.72
N PRO A 70 -5.38 -4.96 5.28
CA PRO A 70 -4.22 -4.08 5.23
C PRO A 70 -2.94 -4.68 5.81
N GLU A 71 -3.05 -5.40 6.94
CA GLU A 71 -1.89 -6.02 7.60
C GLU A 71 -1.24 -7.08 6.70
N THR A 72 -2.07 -7.91 6.07
CA THR A 72 -1.62 -8.98 5.17
C THR A 72 -1.03 -8.39 3.89
N MET A 73 -1.61 -7.32 3.36
CA MET A 73 -1.07 -6.60 2.20
C MET A 73 0.33 -6.04 2.49
N MET A 74 0.50 -5.39 3.64
CA MET A 74 1.80 -4.87 4.04
C MET A 74 2.84 -5.98 4.16
N LYS A 75 2.51 -7.11 4.81
CA LYS A 75 3.40 -8.28 4.90
C LYS A 75 3.78 -8.82 3.51
N TRP A 76 2.80 -8.91 2.61
CA TRP A 76 3.02 -9.37 1.24
C TRP A 76 3.95 -8.45 0.46
N LEU A 77 3.77 -7.13 0.57
CA LEU A 77 4.64 -6.16 -0.12
C LEU A 77 6.08 -6.17 0.41
N GLN A 78 6.27 -6.41 1.71
CA GLN A 78 7.59 -6.40 2.36
C GLN A 78 8.39 -7.69 2.08
N ASN A 79 7.75 -8.86 2.15
CA ASN A 79 8.46 -10.13 2.07
C ASN A 79 7.61 -11.26 1.45
N PRO A 80 7.23 -11.15 0.16
CA PRO A 80 6.37 -12.12 -0.50
C PRO A 80 6.97 -13.53 -0.51
N GLN A 81 8.30 -13.66 -0.68
CA GLN A 81 8.98 -14.96 -0.71
C GLN A 81 8.91 -15.70 0.63
N SER A 82 8.89 -14.98 1.77
CA SER A 82 8.69 -15.62 3.08
C SER A 82 7.25 -16.07 3.31
N MET A 83 6.27 -15.44 2.66
CA MET A 83 4.87 -15.82 2.78
C MET A 83 4.51 -17.00 1.88
N ASP A 84 5.06 -17.02 0.66
CA ASP A 84 4.85 -18.08 -0.32
C ASP A 84 6.11 -18.31 -1.16
N PRO A 85 7.00 -19.24 -0.79
CA PRO A 85 8.26 -19.46 -1.52
C PRO A 85 8.08 -19.90 -3.00
N GLN A 86 6.87 -20.27 -3.41
CA GLN A 86 6.56 -20.67 -4.80
C GLN A 86 6.11 -19.49 -5.67
N ASN A 87 5.92 -18.29 -5.09
CA ASN A 87 5.48 -17.13 -5.84
C ASN A 87 6.64 -16.50 -6.63
N THR A 88 6.33 -15.80 -7.72
CA THR A 88 7.34 -15.17 -8.60
C THR A 88 7.67 -13.71 -8.22
N MET A 89 6.89 -13.07 -7.35
CA MET A 89 7.15 -11.70 -6.90
C MET A 89 8.38 -11.69 -5.98
N PRO A 90 9.48 -10.99 -6.35
CA PRO A 90 10.69 -10.97 -5.56
C PRO A 90 10.53 -10.11 -4.30
N ASN A 91 11.46 -10.27 -3.35
CA ASN A 91 11.58 -9.33 -2.23
C ASN A 91 12.17 -8.01 -2.73
N LEU A 92 11.35 -6.96 -2.75
CA LEU A 92 11.72 -5.63 -3.27
C LEU A 92 12.32 -4.71 -2.20
N ASN A 93 12.51 -5.21 -0.98
CA ASN A 93 12.96 -4.43 0.19
C ASN A 93 12.05 -3.21 0.45
N VAL A 94 10.74 -3.40 0.34
CA VAL A 94 9.75 -2.38 0.72
C VAL A 94 9.82 -2.16 2.22
N THR A 95 9.95 -0.92 2.67
CA THR A 95 9.99 -0.60 4.10
C THR A 95 8.60 -0.73 4.73
N PRO A 96 8.49 -0.88 6.06
CA PRO A 96 7.21 -0.86 6.74
C PRO A 96 6.38 0.40 6.42
N GLU A 97 7.03 1.56 6.38
CA GLU A 97 6.40 2.85 6.07
C GLU A 97 5.89 2.90 4.63
N ASP A 98 6.73 2.52 3.67
CA ASP A 98 6.37 2.55 2.25
C ASP A 98 5.25 1.53 1.98
N SER A 99 5.31 0.34 2.60
CA SER A 99 4.26 -0.69 2.46
C SER A 99 2.89 -0.23 2.96
N ARG A 100 2.86 0.60 4.01
CA ARG A 100 1.62 1.18 4.55
C ARG A 100 1.00 2.15 3.56
N ASP A 101 1.81 3.03 2.97
CA ASP A 101 1.35 4.02 1.99
C ASP A 101 0.92 3.34 0.67
N MET A 102 1.70 2.36 0.21
CA MET A 102 1.36 1.52 -0.94
C MET A 102 0.06 0.74 -0.73
N THR A 103 -0.13 0.17 0.47
CA THR A 103 -1.39 -0.51 0.84
C THR A 103 -2.56 0.46 0.79
N ALA A 104 -2.41 1.67 1.35
CA ALA A 104 -3.45 2.70 1.28
C ALA A 104 -3.82 3.01 -0.18
N PHE A 105 -2.83 3.11 -1.08
CA PHE A 105 -3.09 3.30 -2.50
C PHE A 105 -3.83 2.12 -3.14
N LEU A 106 -3.38 0.87 -2.94
CA LEU A 106 -4.04 -0.31 -3.50
C LEU A 106 -5.52 -0.41 -3.09
N TYR A 107 -5.84 0.02 -1.88
CA TYR A 107 -7.22 0.05 -1.37
C TYR A 107 -8.07 1.19 -1.94
N THR A 108 -7.49 2.10 -2.74
CA THR A 108 -8.25 3.05 -3.56
C THR A 108 -8.72 2.46 -4.89
N LEU A 109 -8.12 1.34 -5.33
CA LEU A 109 -8.43 0.68 -6.59
C LEU A 109 -9.69 -0.18 -6.43
N LYS A 110 -10.84 0.37 -6.81
CA LYS A 110 -12.17 -0.24 -6.66
C LYS A 110 -12.73 -0.75 -7.95
#